data_AF-A0A418GCZ9-F1
#
_entry.id   AF-A0A418GCZ9-F1
#
_cell.length_a   1.000
_cell.length_b   1.000
_cell.length_c   1.000
_cell.angle_alpha   90.00
_cell.angle_beta   90.00
_cell.angle_gamma   90.00
#
_symmetry.space_group_name_H-M   'P 1'
#
loop_
_entity.id
_entity.type
_entity.pdbx_description
1 polymer ?
#
loop_
_entity_poly.entity_id
_entity_poly.type
_entity_poly.pdbx_seq_one_letter_code
_entity_poly.pdbx_strand_id
1 'polypeptide(L)'
;PVVITVYADRSFTFVTKTPPAAVLLKKAAGIKSGSGKPNKDKVGKISRAQLQEIAQTKAADMTGADIEAMTRSIEGTARSMGLVVED
;
A
#
# COMPACT_ATOMS: atom_id res chain seq x y z
N PRO A 1 -7.91 -5.54 4.94
CA PRO A 1 -9.27 -5.31 4.40
C PRO A 1 -9.96 -6.67 4.23
N VAL A 2 -11.27 -6.73 4.31
CA VAL A 2 -12.01 -8.00 4.22
C VAL A 2 -12.90 -7.97 2.99
N VAL A 3 -12.82 -9.01 2.17
CA VAL A 3 -13.75 -9.23 1.06
C VAL A 3 -14.76 -10.25 1.54
N ILE A 4 -16.05 -9.88 1.54
CA ILE A 4 -17.15 -10.75 1.92
C ILE A 4 -17.94 -11.06 0.65
N THR A 5 -18.11 -12.35 0.36
CA THR A 5 -18.96 -12.85 -0.72
C THR A 5 -20.21 -13.45 -0.10
N VAL A 6 -21.38 -12.91 -0.44
CA VAL A 6 -22.68 -13.36 0.07
C VAL A 6 -23.41 -14.15 -1.02
N TYR A 7 -23.92 -15.33 -0.67
CA TYR A 7 -24.68 -16.20 -1.57
C TYR A 7 -26.19 -16.08 -1.34
N ALA A 8 -26.98 -16.56 -2.30
CA ALA A 8 -28.44 -16.44 -2.29
C ALA A 8 -29.11 -17.22 -1.14
N ASP A 9 -28.45 -18.28 -0.64
CA ASP A 9 -28.86 -19.07 0.52
C ASP A 9 -28.54 -18.39 1.86
N ARG A 10 -28.08 -17.13 1.82
CA ARG A 10 -27.60 -16.34 2.97
C ARG A 10 -26.35 -16.90 3.64
N SER A 11 -25.69 -17.89 3.03
CA SER A 11 -24.32 -18.23 3.40
C SER A 11 -23.36 -17.12 2.93
N PHE A 12 -22.23 -16.99 3.61
CA PHE A 12 -21.19 -16.04 3.21
C PHE A 12 -19.80 -16.63 3.42
N THR A 13 -18.88 -16.30 2.52
CA THR A 13 -17.45 -16.53 2.70
C THR A 13 -16.75 -15.20 2.86
N PHE A 14 -15.69 -15.17 3.67
CA PHE A 14 -14.89 -13.96 3.84
C PHE A 14 -13.41 -14.29 3.76
N VAL A 15 -12.66 -13.41 3.09
CA VAL A 15 -11.21 -13.50 2.95
C VAL A 15 -10.58 -12.25 3.55
N THR A 16 -9.75 -12.45 4.57
CA THR A 16 -8.94 -11.39 5.18
C THR A 16 -7.70 -11.14 4.35
N LYS A 17 -7.63 -9.98 3.69
CA LYS A 17 -6.46 -9.53 2.93
C LYS A 17 -5.50 -8.73 3.80
N THR A 18 -4.23 -8.74 3.42
CA THR A 18 -3.18 -7.91 4.01
C THR A 18 -3.56 -6.43 4.05
N PRO A 19 -3.02 -5.67 5.03
CA PRO A 19 -3.26 -4.24 5.15
C PRO A 19 -3.06 -3.48 3.82
N PRO A 20 -3.82 -2.40 3.59
CA PRO A 20 -3.65 -1.58 2.39
C PRO A 20 -2.26 -0.95 2.34
N ALA A 21 -1.69 -0.80 1.14
CA ALA A 21 -0.39 -0.17 0.95
C ALA A 21 -0.32 1.23 1.60
N ALA A 22 -1.40 2.02 1.48
CA ALA A 22 -1.48 3.34 2.09
C ALA A 22 -1.32 3.34 3.62
N VAL A 23 -1.77 2.29 4.32
CA VAL A 23 -1.63 2.19 5.79
C VAL A 23 -0.20 1.81 6.15
N LEU A 24 0.39 0.89 5.41
CA LEU A 24 1.80 0.47 5.60
C LEU A 24 2.75 1.64 5.32
N LEU A 25 2.51 2.40 4.24
CA LEU A 25 3.26 3.59 3.88
C LEU A 25 3.14 4.70 4.94
N LYS A 26 1.93 4.94 5.47
CA LYS A 26 1.74 5.89 6.58
C LYS A 26 2.54 5.50 7.82
N LYS A 27 2.55 4.21 8.16
CA LYS A 27 3.30 3.68 9.30
C LYS A 27 4.81 3.83 9.09
N ALA A 28 5.31 3.49 7.90
CA ALA A 28 6.73 3.60 7.57
C ALA A 28 7.22 5.06 7.52
N ALA A 29 6.41 5.97 6.98
CA ALA A 29 6.71 7.40 6.91
C ALA A 29 6.36 8.19 8.18
N GLY A 30 5.77 7.55 9.19
CA GLY A 30 5.40 8.20 10.46
C GLY A 30 4.27 9.24 10.37
N ILE A 31 3.47 9.23 9.29
CA ILE A 31 2.42 10.22 9.03
C ILE A 31 1.03 9.70 9.37
N LYS A 32 0.16 10.57 9.89
CA LYS A 32 -1.25 10.22 10.19
C LYS A 32 -2.15 10.32 8.97
N SER A 33 -1.90 11.30 8.09
CA SER A 33 -2.68 11.53 6.86
C SER A 33 -1.76 11.73 5.66
N GLY A 34 -2.24 11.32 4.48
CA GLY A 34 -1.61 11.66 3.22
C GLY A 34 -1.89 13.10 2.81
N SER A 35 -1.26 13.55 1.74
CA SER A 35 -1.43 14.88 1.18
C SER A 35 -2.83 15.10 0.63
N GLY A 36 -3.46 16.22 1.00
CA GLY A 36 -4.74 16.67 0.43
C GLY A 36 -4.61 17.17 -1.02
N LYS A 37 -3.39 17.51 -1.46
CA LYS A 37 -3.07 17.86 -2.85
C LYS A 37 -1.85 17.05 -3.29
N PRO A 38 -2.08 15.81 -3.77
CA PRO A 38 -1.02 14.95 -4.29
C PRO A 38 -0.10 15.70 -5.25
N ASN A 39 1.21 15.46 -5.13
CA ASN A 39 2.28 16.10 -5.91
C ASN A 39 2.58 17.59 -5.66
N LYS A 40 1.71 18.35 -4.97
CA LYS A 40 2.00 19.74 -4.56
C LYS A 40 2.53 19.80 -3.14
N ASP A 41 1.79 19.22 -2.21
CA ASP A 41 2.16 19.22 -0.81
C ASP A 41 2.83 17.88 -0.48
N LYS A 42 4.14 17.94 -0.22
CA LYS A 42 4.91 16.77 0.21
C LYS A 42 4.80 16.63 1.73
N VAL A 43 4.24 15.51 2.18
CA VAL A 43 3.88 15.30 3.59
C VAL A 43 4.79 14.34 4.34
N GLY A 44 5.78 13.76 3.66
CA GLY A 44 6.74 12.85 4.27
C GLY A 44 7.75 12.29 3.25
N LYS A 45 8.72 11.55 3.77
CA LYS A 45 9.76 10.87 3.00
C LYS A 45 9.73 9.38 3.32
N ILE A 46 10.09 8.54 2.35
CA ILE A 46 10.22 7.10 2.53
C ILE A 46 11.42 6.59 1.73
N SER A 47 12.18 5.66 2.29
CA SER A 47 13.33 5.09 1.60
C SER A 47 12.95 3.96 0.67
N ARG A 48 13.79 3.68 -0.33
CA ARG A 48 13.56 2.55 -1.24
C ARG A 48 13.60 1.20 -0.53
N ALA A 49 14.43 1.06 0.51
CA ALA A 49 14.47 -0.14 1.35
C ALA A 49 13.13 -0.41 2.06
N GLN A 50 12.51 0.64 2.62
CA GLN A 50 11.19 0.52 3.27
C GLN A 50 10.09 0.13 2.28
N LEU A 51 10.15 0.64 1.04
CA LEU A 51 9.20 0.26 -0.01
C LEU A 51 9.32 -1.24 -0.36
N GLN A 52 10.54 -1.77 -0.39
CA GLN A 52 10.80 -3.18 -0.66
C GLN A 52 10.28 -4.10 0.46
N GLU A 53 10.48 -3.73 1.73
CA GLU A 53 9.92 -4.46 2.88
C GLU A 53 8.38 -4.48 2.84
N ILE A 54 7.77 -3.34 2.49
CA ILE A 54 6.30 -3.24 2.33
C ILE A 54 5.83 -4.12 1.18
N ALA A 55 6.55 -4.13 0.05
CA ALA A 55 6.25 -4.97 -1.10
C ALA A 55 6.34 -6.46 -0.75
N GLN A 56 7.36 -6.89 0.00
CA GLN A 56 7.50 -8.27 0.49
C GLN A 56 6.35 -8.66 1.42
N THR A 57 6.01 -7.80 2.37
CA THR A 57 4.91 -8.04 3.32
C THR A 57 3.57 -8.19 2.60
N LYS A 58 3.37 -7.45 1.50
CA LYS A 58 2.13 -7.43 0.73
C LYS A 58 2.13 -8.40 -0.46
N ALA A 59 3.23 -9.10 -0.73
CA ALA A 59 3.45 -9.86 -1.96
C ALA A 59 2.33 -10.88 -2.23
N ALA A 60 1.82 -11.54 -1.19
CA ALA A 60 0.75 -12.53 -1.31
C ALA A 60 -0.59 -11.97 -1.85
N ASP A 61 -0.84 -10.67 -1.70
CA ASP A 61 -2.06 -9.99 -2.14
C ASP A 61 -1.82 -8.99 -3.28
N MET A 62 -0.60 -8.94 -3.82
CA MET A 62 -0.23 -8.04 -4.90
C MET A 62 -0.10 -8.78 -6.23
N THR A 63 -0.35 -8.03 -7.29
CA THR A 63 -0.09 -8.46 -8.66
C THR A 63 1.25 -7.86 -9.10
N GLY A 64 2.24 -8.70 -9.36
CA GLY A 64 3.54 -8.30 -9.87
C GLY A 64 4.34 -9.53 -10.27
N ALA A 65 5.10 -9.44 -11.37
CA ALA A 65 5.92 -10.54 -11.84
C ALA A 65 7.12 -10.80 -10.92
N ASP A 66 7.65 -9.75 -10.29
CA ASP A 66 8.80 -9.77 -9.40
C ASP A 66 8.65 -8.75 -8.25
N ILE A 67 9.55 -8.84 -7.27
CA ILE A 67 9.58 -7.93 -6.11
C ILE A 67 9.85 -6.48 -6.55
N GLU A 68 10.60 -6.26 -7.62
CA GLU A 68 10.84 -4.91 -8.14
C GLU A 68 9.57 -4.26 -8.69
N ALA A 69 8.79 -4.96 -9.49
CA ALA A 69 7.52 -4.49 -10.04
C ALA A 69 6.49 -4.23 -8.93
N MET A 70 6.48 -5.08 -7.89
CA MET A 70 5.67 -4.83 -6.70
C MET A 70 6.15 -3.55 -5.99
N THR A 71 7.46 -3.37 -5.84
CA THR A 71 8.05 -2.17 -5.24
C THR A 71 7.69 -0.91 -6.01
N ARG A 72 7.76 -0.92 -7.36
CA ARG A 72 7.32 0.19 -8.22
C ARG A 72 5.83 0.52 -8.05
N SER A 73 5.00 -0.49 -7.84
CA SER A 73 3.56 -0.30 -7.58
C SER A 73 3.31 0.39 -6.23
N ILE A 74 4.06 0.00 -5.19
CA ILE A 74 4.02 0.66 -3.88
C ILE A 74 4.57 2.09 -3.98
N GLU A 75 5.64 2.31 -4.74
CA GLU A 75 6.18 3.64 -5.02
C GLU A 75 5.15 4.56 -5.68
N GLY A 76 4.43 4.08 -6.69
CA GLY A 76 3.34 4.85 -7.31
C GLY A 76 2.28 5.27 -6.30
N THR A 77 1.97 4.41 -5.33
CA THR A 77 1.06 4.71 -4.22
C THR A 77 1.66 5.73 -3.26
N ALA A 78 2.95 5.66 -2.95
CA ALA A 78 3.64 6.63 -2.11
C ALA A 78 3.60 8.03 -2.75
N ARG A 79 3.86 8.12 -4.07
CA ARG A 79 3.80 9.38 -4.83
C ARG A 79 2.40 9.99 -4.84
N SER A 80 1.35 9.17 -5.04
CA SER A 80 -0.04 9.64 -5.01
C SER A 80 -0.49 10.11 -3.62
N MET A 81 0.18 9.65 -2.55
CA MET A 81 -0.03 10.14 -1.19
C MET A 81 0.76 11.40 -0.85
N GLY A 82 1.62 11.88 -1.76
CA GLY A 82 2.50 13.02 -1.51
C GLY A 82 3.74 12.68 -0.69
N LEU A 83 4.16 11.41 -0.67
CA LEU A 83 5.47 11.04 -0.13
C LEU A 83 6.56 11.26 -1.18
N VAL A 84 7.73 11.70 -0.73
CA VAL A 84 8.95 11.75 -1.53
C VAL A 84 9.70 10.45 -1.31
N VAL A 85 10.08 9.79 -2.40
CA VAL A 85 10.96 8.62 -2.33
C VAL A 85 12.38 9.12 -2.45
N GLU A 86 13.17 8.86 -1.42
CA GLU A 86 14.62 9.11 -1.40
C GLU A 86 15.32 7.74 -1.34
N ASP A 87 16.50 7.62 -1.95
CA ASP A 87 17.28 6.38 -1.91
C ASP A 87 17.86 6.13 -0.51
#